data_AF-I0H2W2-F1
#
_entry.id   AF-I0H2W2-F1
#
_cell.length_a   1.000
_cell.length_b   1.000
_cell.length_c   1.000
_cell.angle_alpha   90.00
_cell.angle_beta   90.00
_cell.angle_gamma   90.00
#
_symmetry.space_group_name_H-M   'P 1'
#
loop_
_entity.id
_entity.type
_entity.pdbx_description
1 polymer ?
#
loop_
_entity_poly.entity_id
_entity_poly.type
_entity_poly.pdbx_seq_one_letter_code
_entity_poly.pdbx_strand_id
1 'polypeptide(L)'
;MSHAHPVTEQLTDLRRAAGIDRRVLAGRIGVRTQLLLQWEAGVYAPGMDSLLGWAGGLRSVVAVHPHSGLPILDVDPVGALTAVRQRRRLSQAEVAEAAGFTQPQLSLWERRRHQPGLRALADWAAAVGCDLVLVPALVGVAA
;
A
#
# COMPACT_ATOMS: atom_id res chain seq x y z
N MET A 1 21.89 -2.41 9.86
CA MET A 1 21.49 -1.82 8.56
C MET A 1 20.01 -2.15 8.39
N SER A 2 19.10 -1.19 8.52
CA SER A 2 17.68 -1.47 8.24
C SER A 2 17.52 -1.66 6.74
N HIS A 3 17.09 -2.85 6.33
CA HIS A 3 16.64 -3.08 4.96
C HIS A 3 15.40 -2.22 4.71
N ALA A 4 15.35 -1.56 3.55
CA ALA A 4 14.14 -0.86 3.12
C ALA A 4 12.96 -1.86 3.15
N HIS A 5 11.78 -1.38 3.53
CA HIS A 5 10.61 -2.26 3.55
C HIS A 5 10.31 -2.74 2.12
N PRO A 6 9.90 -4.01 1.91
CA PRO A 6 9.60 -4.53 0.58
C PRO A 6 8.64 -3.64 -0.22
N VAL A 7 7.69 -2.99 0.47
CA VAL A 7 6.73 -2.06 -0.14
C VAL A 7 7.36 -0.75 -0.64
N THR A 8 8.37 -0.19 0.05
CA THR A 8 9.10 1.00 -0.41
C THR A 8 10.01 0.68 -1.58
N GLU A 9 10.57 -0.52 -1.61
CA GLU A 9 11.34 -1.03 -2.74
C GLU A 9 10.42 -1.20 -3.97
N GLN A 10 9.26 -1.84 -3.80
CA GLN A 10 8.23 -1.94 -4.85
C GLN A 10 7.81 -0.57 -5.41
N LEU A 11 7.52 0.41 -4.55
CA LEU A 11 7.18 1.77 -5.01
C LEU A 11 8.33 2.40 -5.82
N THR A 12 9.57 2.21 -5.36
CA THR A 12 10.77 2.70 -6.06
C THR A 12 10.92 2.05 -7.43
N ASP A 13 10.76 0.73 -7.51
CA ASP A 13 10.87 -0.03 -8.75
C ASP A 13 9.74 0.32 -9.73
N LEU A 14 8.53 0.52 -9.23
CA LEU A 14 7.40 0.99 -10.04
C LEU A 14 7.65 2.37 -10.63
N ARG A 15 8.19 3.32 -9.86
CA ARG A 15 8.57 4.63 -10.40
C ARG A 15 9.66 4.50 -11.47
N ARG A 16 10.67 3.66 -11.23
CA ARG A 16 11.77 3.41 -12.17
C ARG A 16 11.26 2.77 -13.46
N ALA A 17 10.42 1.75 -13.37
CA ALA A 17 9.81 1.07 -14.50
C ALA A 17 8.90 2.01 -15.32
N ALA A 18 8.22 2.94 -14.66
CA ALA A 18 7.44 3.99 -15.32
C ALA A 18 8.30 5.11 -15.96
N GLY A 19 9.62 5.08 -15.78
CA GLY A 19 10.53 6.11 -16.29
C GLY A 19 10.31 7.49 -15.68
N ILE A 20 9.65 7.58 -14.52
CA ILE A 20 9.29 8.86 -13.91
C ILE A 20 10.45 9.36 -13.05
N ASP A 21 10.95 10.56 -13.35
CA ASP A 21 11.94 11.22 -12.51
C ASP A 21 11.39 11.53 -11.12
N ARG A 22 12.24 11.43 -10.09
CA ARG A 22 11.85 11.66 -8.70
C ARG A 22 11.27 13.07 -8.48
N ARG A 23 11.83 14.11 -9.10
CA ARG A 23 11.29 15.49 -8.98
C ARG A 23 9.92 15.60 -9.62
N VAL A 24 9.71 14.91 -10.75
CA VAL A 24 8.42 14.88 -11.44
C VAL A 24 7.37 14.20 -10.56
N LEU A 25 7.68 13.03 -9.98
CA LEU A 25 6.75 12.36 -9.07
C LEU A 25 6.46 13.21 -7.83
N ALA A 26 7.51 13.78 -7.20
CA ALA A 26 7.36 14.65 -6.04
C ALA A 26 6.44 15.84 -6.33
N GLY A 27 6.62 16.49 -7.50
CA GLY A 27 5.75 17.56 -7.97
C GLY A 27 4.30 17.11 -8.21
N ARG A 28 4.09 15.92 -8.79
CA ARG A 28 2.75 15.35 -9.01
C ARG A 28 2.00 15.08 -7.71
N ILE A 29 2.70 14.62 -6.68
CA ILE A 29 2.08 14.23 -5.41
C ILE A 29 2.15 15.33 -4.34
N GLY A 30 2.65 16.52 -4.70
CA GLY A 30 2.68 17.69 -3.83
C GLY A 30 3.67 17.59 -2.66
N VAL A 31 4.75 16.81 -2.78
CA VAL A 31 5.76 16.67 -1.72
C VAL A 31 7.13 17.20 -2.17
N ARG A 32 8.00 17.43 -1.18
CA ARG A 32 9.40 17.79 -1.46
C ARG A 32 10.14 16.57 -1.99
N THR A 33 10.99 16.75 -3.01
CA THR A 33 11.85 15.69 -3.57
C THR A 33 12.71 14.99 -2.51
N GLN A 34 13.14 15.72 -1.47
CA GLN A 34 13.91 15.17 -0.36
C GLN A 34 13.09 14.19 0.50
N LEU A 35 11.80 14.45 0.70
CA LEU A 35 10.91 13.54 1.42
C LEU A 35 10.70 12.25 0.62
N LEU A 36 10.51 12.38 -0.70
CA LEU A 36 10.43 11.24 -1.61
C LEU A 36 11.72 10.40 -1.59
N LEU A 37 12.90 11.03 -1.57
CA LEU A 37 14.20 10.35 -1.42
C LEU A 37 14.26 9.57 -0.09
N GLN A 38 13.83 10.17 1.02
CA GLN A 38 13.84 9.51 2.32
C GLN A 38 12.91 8.31 2.37
N TRP A 39 11.76 8.36 1.70
CA TRP A 39 10.86 7.22 1.56
C TRP A 39 11.49 6.10 0.72
N GLU A 40 12.06 6.42 -0.44
CA GLU A 40 12.73 5.42 -1.30
C GLU A 40 13.95 4.79 -0.60
N ALA A 41 14.65 5.55 0.25
CA ALA A 41 15.76 5.06 1.06
C ALA A 41 15.31 4.27 2.31
N GLY A 42 13.99 4.14 2.55
CA GLY A 42 13.46 3.41 3.71
C GLY A 42 13.66 4.11 5.05
N VAL A 43 14.01 5.41 5.06
CA VAL A 43 14.21 6.18 6.29
C VAL A 43 12.89 6.38 7.03
N TYR A 44 11.81 6.66 6.28
CA TYR A 44 10.46 6.77 6.81
C TYR A 44 9.48 6.04 5.88
N ALA A 45 8.45 5.43 6.46
CA ALA A 45 7.34 4.91 5.66
C ALA A 45 6.33 6.04 5.35
N PRO A 46 5.88 6.18 4.10
CA PRO A 46 4.80 7.12 3.77
C PRO A 46 3.48 6.74 4.46
N GLY A 47 2.66 7.74 4.77
CA GLY A 47 1.28 7.54 5.20
C GLY A 47 0.36 7.10 4.04
N MET A 48 -0.90 6.81 4.36
CA MET A 48 -1.91 6.41 3.37
C MET A 48 -2.10 7.46 2.27
N ASP A 49 -2.29 8.74 2.62
CA ASP A 49 -2.47 9.83 1.64
C ASP A 49 -1.28 9.90 0.66
N SER A 50 -0.09 9.62 1.16
CA SER A 50 1.12 9.55 0.34
C SER A 50 1.08 8.34 -0.60
N LEU A 51 0.69 7.15 -0.14
CA LEU A 51 0.50 5.98 -1.01
C LEU A 51 -0.51 6.26 -2.13
N LEU A 52 -1.64 6.90 -1.80
CA LEU A 52 -2.64 7.31 -2.78
C LEU A 52 -2.05 8.34 -3.76
N GLY A 53 -1.24 9.27 -3.25
CA GLY A 53 -0.43 10.17 -4.06
C GLY A 53 0.48 9.42 -5.03
N TRP A 54 1.26 8.45 -4.56
CA TRP A 54 2.11 7.60 -5.40
C TRP A 54 1.30 6.92 -6.51
N ALA A 55 0.17 6.31 -6.17
CA ALA A 55 -0.72 5.66 -7.13
C ALA A 55 -1.18 6.67 -8.20
N GLY A 56 -1.71 7.84 -7.80
CA GLY A 56 -2.13 8.89 -8.73
C GLY A 56 -0.99 9.43 -9.60
N GLY A 57 0.18 9.68 -9.01
CA GLY A 57 1.36 10.20 -9.70
C GLY A 57 1.95 9.22 -10.72
N LEU A 58 1.80 7.92 -10.46
CA LEU A 58 2.20 6.82 -11.33
C LEU A 58 1.12 6.41 -12.35
N ARG A 59 -0.10 6.98 -12.26
CA ARG A 59 -1.28 6.51 -12.99
C ARG A 59 -1.55 5.03 -12.73
N SER A 60 -1.46 4.65 -11.47
CA SER A 60 -1.71 3.31 -10.96
C SER A 60 -2.85 3.34 -9.94
N VAL A 61 -3.38 2.17 -9.62
CA VAL A 61 -4.29 1.97 -8.48
C VAL A 61 -3.63 1.06 -7.46
N VAL A 62 -3.92 1.30 -6.18
CA VAL A 62 -3.57 0.36 -5.11
C VAL A 62 -4.45 -0.87 -5.27
N ALA A 63 -3.86 -2.05 -5.23
CA ALA A 63 -4.58 -3.32 -5.27
C ALA A 63 -4.07 -4.25 -4.17
N VAL A 64 -4.99 -5.08 -3.67
CA VAL A 64 -4.66 -6.19 -2.78
C VAL A 64 -4.57 -7.44 -3.63
N HIS A 65 -3.40 -8.04 -3.72
CA HIS A 65 -3.14 -9.21 -4.55
C HIS A 65 -3.04 -10.47 -3.68
N PRO A 66 -4.08 -11.33 -3.63
CA PRO A 66 -3.99 -12.60 -2.91
C PRO A 66 -2.92 -13.50 -3.54
N HIS A 67 -2.11 -14.18 -2.73
CA HIS A 67 -1.09 -15.10 -3.24
C HIS A 67 -1.67 -16.27 -4.06
N SER A 68 -2.97 -16.55 -3.90
CA SER A 68 -3.67 -17.65 -4.56
C SER A 68 -4.64 -17.21 -5.67
N GLY A 69 -4.63 -15.96 -6.12
CA GLY A 69 -5.64 -15.48 -7.07
C GLY A 69 -5.33 -14.17 -7.77
N LEU A 70 -6.35 -13.64 -8.46
CA LEU A 70 -6.27 -12.38 -9.19
C LEU A 70 -6.30 -11.17 -8.23
N PRO A 71 -5.70 -10.03 -8.62
CA PRO A 71 -5.72 -8.81 -7.82
C PRO A 71 -7.15 -8.31 -7.58
N ILE A 72 -7.41 -7.90 -6.35
CA ILE A 72 -8.62 -7.17 -5.96
C ILE A 72 -8.33 -5.69 -6.21
N LEU A 73 -8.91 -5.16 -7.29
CA LEU A 73 -8.84 -3.75 -7.64
C LEU A 73 -9.87 -2.98 -6.80
N ASP A 74 -9.41 -2.28 -5.78
CA ASP A 74 -10.26 -1.46 -4.92
C ASP A 74 -9.54 -0.14 -4.59
N VAL A 75 -10.28 0.96 -4.61
CA VAL A 75 -9.77 2.28 -4.21
C VAL A 75 -9.59 2.38 -2.69
N ASP A 76 -10.20 1.47 -1.93
CA ASP A 76 -10.08 1.37 -0.47
C ASP A 76 -9.31 0.10 -0.06
N PRO A 77 -7.97 0.17 0.11
CA PRO A 77 -7.17 -0.98 0.50
C PRO A 77 -7.57 -1.53 1.87
N VAL A 78 -8.07 -0.70 2.79
CA VAL A 78 -8.55 -1.17 4.09
C VAL A 78 -9.84 -1.98 3.93
N GLY A 79 -10.72 -1.56 3.03
CA GLY A 79 -11.95 -2.28 2.68
C GLY A 79 -11.64 -3.65 2.08
N ALA A 80 -10.73 -3.68 1.11
CA ALA A 80 -10.27 -4.90 0.46
C ALA A 80 -9.65 -5.89 1.47
N LEU A 81 -8.74 -5.43 2.34
CA LEU A 81 -8.11 -6.28 3.36
C LEU A 81 -9.12 -6.81 4.39
N THR A 82 -10.08 -5.98 4.79
CA THR A 82 -11.18 -6.39 5.68
C THR A 82 -12.01 -7.50 5.03
N ALA A 83 -12.37 -7.35 3.76
CA ALA A 83 -13.13 -8.36 3.02
C ALA A 83 -12.34 -9.67 2.86
N VAL A 84 -11.04 -9.61 2.58
CA VAL A 84 -10.18 -10.80 2.52
C VAL A 84 -10.14 -11.51 3.87
N ARG A 85 -9.89 -10.79 4.96
CA ARG A 85 -9.88 -11.35 6.32
C ARG A 85 -11.18 -12.10 6.61
N GLN A 86 -12.33 -11.46 6.35
CA GLN A 86 -13.65 -12.03 6.60
C GLN A 86 -13.92 -13.29 5.76
N ARG A 87 -13.56 -13.28 4.46
CA ARG A 87 -13.70 -14.45 3.58
C ARG A 87 -12.85 -15.63 4.06
N ARG A 88 -11.66 -15.34 4.61
CA ARG A 88 -10.77 -16.34 5.23
C ARG A 88 -11.16 -16.72 6.66
N ARG A 89 -12.23 -16.13 7.21
CA ARG A 89 -12.73 -16.37 8.57
C ARG A 89 -11.70 -16.11 9.68
N LEU A 90 -10.75 -15.22 9.43
CA LEU A 90 -9.76 -14.80 10.43
C LEU A 90 -10.37 -13.74 11.35
N SER A 91 -10.12 -13.83 12.65
CA SER A 91 -10.45 -12.81 13.63
C SER A 91 -9.53 -11.59 13.50
N GLN A 92 -9.94 -10.47 14.08
CA GLN A 92 -9.06 -9.29 14.17
C GLN A 92 -7.83 -9.57 15.04
N ALA A 93 -7.94 -10.44 16.06
CA ALA A 93 -6.82 -10.78 16.93
C ALA A 93 -5.74 -11.57 16.17
N GLU A 94 -6.13 -12.60 15.41
CA GLU A 94 -5.19 -13.43 14.63
C GLU A 94 -4.42 -12.60 13.61
N VAL A 95 -5.10 -11.70 12.89
CA VAL A 95 -4.43 -10.82 11.92
C VAL A 95 -3.52 -9.83 12.62
N ALA A 96 -3.96 -9.25 13.73
CA ALA A 96 -3.18 -8.28 14.46
C ALA A 96 -1.89 -8.87 15.03
N GLU A 97 -1.99 -10.06 15.61
CA GLU A 97 -0.83 -10.83 16.08
C GLU A 97 0.14 -11.14 14.94
N ALA A 98 -0.36 -11.70 13.83
CA ALA A 98 0.46 -12.07 12.68
C ALA A 98 1.16 -10.86 12.03
N ALA A 99 0.56 -9.68 12.09
CA ALA A 99 1.08 -8.46 11.49
C ALA A 99 1.81 -7.52 12.47
N GLY A 100 1.92 -7.91 13.75
CA GLY A 100 2.66 -7.13 14.76
C GLY A 100 1.98 -5.85 15.23
N PHE A 101 0.65 -5.78 15.18
CA PHE A 101 -0.14 -4.69 15.78
C PHE A 101 -1.14 -5.23 16.80
N THR A 102 -1.83 -4.33 17.52
CA THR A 102 -2.85 -4.73 18.51
C THR A 102 -4.22 -4.88 17.85
N GLN A 103 -5.05 -5.79 18.37
CA GLN A 103 -6.43 -5.95 17.89
C GLN A 103 -7.24 -4.64 17.92
N PRO A 104 -7.14 -3.77 18.97
CA PRO A 104 -7.81 -2.47 18.97
C PRO A 104 -7.35 -1.55 17.84
N GLN A 105 -6.06 -1.52 17.50
CA GLN A 105 -5.55 -0.75 16.36
C GLN A 105 -6.18 -1.20 15.05
N LEU A 106 -6.20 -2.52 14.80
CA LEU A 106 -6.85 -3.08 13.60
C LEU A 106 -8.34 -2.73 13.57
N SER A 107 -9.01 -2.82 14.71
CA SER A 107 -10.43 -2.50 14.82
C SER A 107 -10.75 -1.02 14.54
N LEU A 108 -9.86 -0.10 14.92
CA LEU A 108 -9.97 1.33 14.58
C LEU A 108 -9.79 1.57 13.07
N TRP A 109 -8.88 0.84 12.42
CA TRP A 109 -8.66 0.92 10.98
C TRP A 109 -9.85 0.37 10.19
N GLU A 110 -10.34 -0.81 10.53
CA GLU A 110 -11.52 -1.42 9.89
C GLU A 110 -12.75 -0.51 9.98
N ARG A 111 -12.89 0.23 11.09
CA ARG A 111 -13.99 1.19 11.32
C ARG A 111 -13.73 2.59 10.75
N ARG A 112 -12.63 2.80 10.00
CA ARG A 112 -12.21 4.10 9.45
C ARG A 112 -12.10 5.22 10.49
N ARG A 113 -11.81 4.86 11.75
CA ARG A 113 -11.56 5.84 12.82
C ARG A 113 -10.13 6.36 12.76
N HIS A 114 -9.20 5.54 12.29
CA HIS A 114 -7.81 5.87 12.05
C HIS A 114 -7.39 5.31 10.69
N GLN A 115 -6.39 5.92 10.06
CA GLN A 115 -5.79 5.37 8.85
C GLN A 115 -4.47 4.63 9.20
N PRO A 116 -4.27 3.41 8.70
CA PRO A 116 -2.98 2.75 8.77
C PRO A 116 -1.97 3.44 7.83
N GLY A 117 -0.71 3.50 8.25
CA GLY A 117 0.38 3.88 7.35
C GLY A 117 0.68 2.77 6.34
N LEU A 118 1.51 3.06 5.34
CA LEU A 118 1.84 2.09 4.28
C LEU A 118 2.42 0.79 4.84
N ARG A 119 3.30 0.89 5.84
CA ARG A 119 3.90 -0.29 6.44
C ARG A 119 2.86 -1.19 7.11
N ALA A 120 1.97 -0.60 7.92
CA ALA A 120 0.90 -1.34 8.57
C ALA A 120 -0.06 -2.01 7.56
N LEU A 121 -0.34 -1.37 6.42
CA LEU A 121 -1.12 -1.99 5.34
C LEU A 121 -0.40 -3.18 4.71
N ALA A 122 0.91 -3.05 4.45
CA ALA A 122 1.70 -4.12 3.88
C ALA A 122 1.79 -5.32 4.84
N ASP A 123 2.02 -5.06 6.13
CA ASP A 123 2.07 -6.08 7.17
C ASP A 123 0.70 -6.76 7.33
N TRP A 124 -0.40 -6.00 7.26
CA TRP A 124 -1.76 -6.57 7.25
C TRP A 124 -1.99 -7.43 6.00
N ALA A 125 -1.65 -6.95 4.80
CA ALA A 125 -1.77 -7.70 3.56
C ALA A 125 -1.06 -9.06 3.68
N ALA A 126 0.20 -9.04 4.14
CA ALA A 126 0.99 -10.25 4.34
C ALA A 126 0.32 -11.21 5.35
N ALA A 127 -0.18 -10.70 6.47
CA ALA A 127 -0.86 -11.50 7.49
C ALA A 127 -2.16 -12.15 6.99
N VAL A 128 -2.82 -11.56 5.99
CA VAL A 128 -3.97 -12.18 5.32
C VAL A 128 -3.58 -12.88 4.01
N GLY A 129 -2.30 -13.20 3.81
CA GLY A 129 -1.76 -13.92 2.65
C GLY A 129 -2.01 -13.21 1.33
N CYS A 130 -1.74 -11.91 1.30
CA CYS A 130 -1.83 -11.03 0.15
C CYS A 130 -0.60 -10.12 0.10
N ASP A 131 -0.36 -9.51 -1.05
CA ASP A 131 0.58 -8.40 -1.22
C ASP A 131 -0.19 -7.12 -1.51
N LEU A 132 0.32 -6.00 -1.01
CA LEU A 132 -0.13 -4.67 -1.43
C LEU A 132 0.68 -4.25 -2.64
N VAL A 133 0.04 -4.08 -3.79
CA VAL A 133 0.72 -3.76 -5.06
C VAL A 133 0.12 -2.50 -5.68
N LEU A 134 0.90 -1.79 -6.50
CA LEU A 134 0.34 -0.84 -7.45
C LEU A 134 0.26 -1.50 -8.80
N VAL A 135 -0.94 -1.54 -9.37
CA VAL A 135 -1.15 -2.00 -10.75
C VAL A 135 -1.39 -0.77 -11.64
N PRO A 136 -0.81 -0.72 -12.85
CA PRO A 136 -1.09 0.34 -13.79
C PRO A 136 -2.61 0.47 -13.96
N ALA A 137 -3.12 1.69 -13.82
CA ALA A 137 -4.48 1.96 -14.26
C ALA A 137 -4.40 1.87 -15.78
N LEU A 138 -4.79 0.72 -16.35
CA LEU A 138 -4.96 0.60 -17.78
C LEU A 138 -5.90 1.74 -18.18
N VAL A 139 -5.34 2.78 -18.79
CA VAL A 139 -6.11 3.82 -19.46
C VAL A 139 -7.01 3.04 -20.39
N GLY A 140 -8.32 3.26 -20.25
CA GLY A 140 -9.33 2.49 -20.96
C GLY A 140 -8.88 2.22 -22.38
N VAL A 141 -8.95 0.95 -22.77
CA VAL A 141 -9.04 0.58 -24.18
C VAL A 141 -10.33 1.24 -24.65
N ALA A 142 -10.20 2.47 -25.14
CA ALA A 142 -11.25 3.09 -25.92
C ALA A 142 -11.19 2.40 -27.29
N ALA A 143 -12.21 1.58 -27.52
CA ALA A 143 -12.63 1.13 -28.84
C ALA A 143 -12.94 2.32 -29.76
#